data_AF-A0A850S5D6-F1
#
_entry.id   AF-A0A850S5D6-F1
#
_cell.length_a   1.000
_cell.length_b   1.000
_cell.length_c   1.000
_cell.angle_alpha   90.00
_cell.angle_beta   90.00
_cell.angle_gamma   90.00
#
_symmetry.space_group_name_H-M   'P 1'
#
loop_
_entity.id
_entity.type
_entity.pdbx_description
1 polymer ?
#
loop_
_entity_poly.entity_id
_entity_poly.type
_entity_poly.pdbx_seq_one_letter_code
_entity_poly.pdbx_strand_id
1 'polypeptide(L)'
;MNDYLLSLIFYLVPANIIAITIIMLGHRKDVRFHFIEYLFIYLPWVGFIALTLVIFGSLDAVPSMPVIKVFLLILQSIGSGVMGGAILMPRLVMRDSEMNPIAITAISGVLITVLYVKFRMMLFIMIEGLSAATGL
;
A
#
# COMPACT_ATOMS: atom_id res chain seq x y z
N MET A 1 -16.71 -14.51 0.69
CA MET A 1 -16.60 -13.10 0.26
C MET A 1 -15.31 -13.00 -0.53
N ASN A 2 -15.27 -12.27 -1.64
CA ASN A 2 -14.07 -12.24 -2.49
C ASN A 2 -12.87 -11.69 -1.68
N ASP A 3 -11.81 -12.48 -1.46
CA ASP A 3 -10.66 -12.12 -0.62
C ASP A 3 -9.98 -10.81 -1.09
N TYR A 4 -10.16 -10.47 -2.37
CA TYR A 4 -9.76 -9.20 -2.97
C TYR A 4 -10.56 -8.00 -2.45
N LEU A 5 -11.88 -8.14 -2.34
CA LEU A 5 -12.74 -7.12 -1.75
C LEU A 5 -12.38 -6.90 -0.28
N LEU A 6 -12.10 -8.00 0.43
CA LEU A 6 -11.66 -7.93 1.81
C LEU A 6 -10.31 -7.20 1.96
N SER A 7 -9.32 -7.54 1.13
CA SER A 7 -8.01 -6.87 1.15
C SER A 7 -8.10 -5.40 0.74
N LEU A 8 -8.96 -5.05 -0.23
CA LEU A 8 -9.24 -3.67 -0.60
C LEU A 8 -9.91 -2.91 0.56
N ILE A 9 -10.91 -3.48 1.22
CA ILE A 9 -11.57 -2.82 2.37
C ILE A 9 -10.55 -2.56 3.49
N PHE A 10 -9.73 -3.55 3.84
CA PHE A 10 -8.68 -3.39 4.84
C PHE A 10 -7.54 -2.44 4.42
N TYR A 11 -7.36 -2.21 3.12
CA TYR A 11 -6.47 -1.20 2.59
C TYR A 11 -7.07 0.20 2.67
N LEU A 12 -8.31 0.35 2.18
CA LEU A 12 -9.02 1.62 2.03
C LEU A 12 -9.17 2.33 3.36
N VAL A 13 -9.58 1.63 4.42
CA VAL A 13 -9.83 2.25 5.72
C VAL A 13 -8.58 2.97 6.25
N PRO A 14 -7.44 2.31 6.48
CA PRO A 14 -6.23 2.97 6.97
C PRO A 14 -5.64 3.96 5.96
N ALA A 15 -5.66 3.67 4.65
CA ALA A 15 -5.16 4.60 3.65
C ALA A 15 -5.87 5.94 3.68
N ASN A 16 -7.20 5.92 3.73
CA ASN A 16 -7.99 7.14 3.77
C ASN A 16 -7.87 7.86 5.12
N ILE A 17 -7.83 7.15 6.25
CA ILE A 17 -7.62 7.77 7.57
C ILE A 17 -6.30 8.54 7.61
N ILE A 18 -5.21 7.92 7.15
CA ILE A 18 -3.89 8.55 7.14
C ILE A 18 -3.84 9.70 6.12
N ALA A 19 -4.37 9.49 4.90
CA ALA A 19 -4.42 10.53 3.88
C ALA A 19 -5.19 11.77 4.35
N ILE A 20 -6.38 11.59 4.94
CA ILE A 20 -7.19 12.69 5.49
C ILE A 20 -6.42 13.42 6.58
N THR A 21 -5.77 12.68 7.48
CA THR A 21 -4.96 13.27 8.56
C THR A 21 -3.83 14.14 7.99
N ILE A 22 -3.14 13.66 6.95
CA ILE A 22 -2.07 14.40 6.28
C ILE A 22 -2.60 15.62 5.54
N ILE A 23 -3.75 15.51 4.86
CA ILE A 23 -4.39 16.64 4.18
C ILE A 23 -4.80 17.72 5.19
N MET A 24 -5.42 17.33 6.31
CA MET A 24 -5.76 18.26 7.39
C MET A 24 -4.52 18.94 7.98
N LEU A 25 -3.42 18.19 8.14
CA LEU A 25 -2.14 18.74 8.59
C LEU A 25 -1.53 19.69 7.55
N GLY A 26 -1.69 19.39 6.26
CA GLY A 26 -1.27 20.26 5.15
C GLY A 26 -2.01 21.58 5.13
N HIS A 27 -3.32 21.58 5.32
CA HIS A 27 -4.11 22.81 5.42
C HIS A 27 -3.62 23.72 6.54
N ARG A 28 -3.20 23.15 7.69
CA ARG A 28 -2.61 23.94 8.79
C ARG A 28 -1.23 24.52 8.46
N LYS A 29 -0.55 23.99 7.44
CA LYS A 29 0.79 24.40 6.99
C LYS A 29 0.76 25.15 5.64
N ASP A 30 -0.42 25.58 5.20
CA ASP A 30 -0.68 26.23 3.90
C ASP A 30 -0.30 25.39 2.66
N VAL A 31 -0.33 24.06 2.81
CA VAL A 31 -0.13 23.11 1.71
C VAL A 31 -1.49 22.60 1.25
N ARG A 32 -1.85 22.89 0.00
CA ARG A 32 -3.05 22.34 -0.65
C ARG A 32 -2.68 21.14 -1.50
N PHE A 33 -3.42 20.06 -1.33
CA PHE A 33 -3.28 18.85 -2.12
C PHE A 33 -4.29 18.86 -3.28
N HIS A 34 -3.84 18.48 -4.46
CA HIS A 34 -4.73 18.30 -5.60
C HIS A 34 -5.48 16.96 -5.50
N PHE A 35 -6.67 16.90 -6.10
CA PHE A 35 -7.42 15.64 -6.18
C PHE A 35 -6.62 14.52 -6.86
N ILE A 36 -5.80 14.87 -7.86
CA ILE A 36 -4.91 13.92 -8.55
C ILE A 36 -3.91 13.31 -7.57
N GLU A 37 -3.34 14.08 -6.65
CA GLU A 37 -2.38 13.59 -5.63
C GLU A 37 -3.02 12.55 -4.72
N TYR A 38 -4.31 12.71 -4.41
CA TYR A 38 -5.05 11.74 -3.62
C TYR A 38 -5.17 10.38 -4.32
N LEU A 39 -5.24 10.31 -5.65
CA LEU A 39 -5.29 9.04 -6.38
C LEU A 39 -4.00 8.20 -6.20
N PHE A 40 -2.86 8.86 -5.93
CA PHE A 40 -1.59 8.16 -5.72
C PHE A 40 -1.59 7.28 -4.47
N ILE A 41 -2.48 7.54 -3.51
CA ILE A 41 -2.61 6.69 -2.30
C ILE A 41 -3.08 5.28 -2.65
N TYR A 42 -3.61 5.03 -3.85
CA TYR A 42 -4.07 3.71 -4.27
C TYR A 42 -3.03 2.94 -5.11
N LEU A 43 -1.92 3.58 -5.49
CA LEU A 43 -0.85 2.93 -6.25
C LEU A 43 -0.27 1.68 -5.57
N PRO A 44 -0.04 1.65 -4.25
CA PRO A 44 0.46 0.44 -3.59
C PRO A 44 -0.48 -0.76 -3.77
N TRP A 45 -1.79 -0.54 -3.68
CA TRP A 45 -2.79 -1.59 -3.88
C TRP A 45 -2.85 -2.07 -5.33
N VAL A 46 -2.80 -1.14 -6.30
CA VAL A 46 -2.71 -1.50 -7.73
C VAL A 46 -1.42 -2.28 -8.02
N GLY A 47 -0.30 -1.85 -7.45
CA GLY A 47 0.98 -2.55 -7.55
C GLY A 47 0.92 -3.97 -6.99
N PHE A 48 0.18 -4.18 -5.90
CA PHE A 48 -0.07 -5.51 -5.36
C PHE A 48 -0.85 -6.40 -6.33
N ILE A 49 -1.95 -5.91 -6.91
CA ILE A 49 -2.72 -6.69 -7.91
C ILE A 49 -1.85 -7.04 -9.12
N ALA A 50 -1.12 -6.07 -9.65
CA ALA A 50 -0.25 -6.28 -10.80
C ALA A 50 0.80 -7.35 -10.50
N LEU A 51 1.42 -7.30 -9.31
CA LEU A 51 2.39 -8.29 -8.87
C LEU A 51 1.76 -9.69 -8.76
N THR A 52 0.58 -9.80 -8.15
CA THR A 52 -0.14 -11.07 -8.02
C THR A 52 -0.44 -11.69 -9.39
N LEU A 53 -0.90 -10.88 -10.34
CA LEU A 53 -1.14 -11.31 -11.72
C LEU A 53 0.15 -11.80 -12.41
N VAL A 54 1.26 -11.08 -12.24
CA VAL A 54 2.55 -11.44 -12.88
C VAL A 54 3.12 -12.73 -12.31
N ILE A 55 3.00 -12.96 -11.00
CA ILE A 55 3.62 -14.13 -10.35
C ILE A 55 2.77 -15.39 -10.51
N PHE A 56 1.46 -15.28 -10.29
CA PHE A 56 0.58 -16.43 -10.23
C PHE A 56 -0.18 -16.66 -11.54
N GLY A 57 -0.04 -15.78 -12.54
CA GLY A 57 -0.68 -15.87 -13.86
C GLY A 57 -2.21 -15.64 -13.84
N SER A 58 -2.84 -15.77 -12.68
CA SER A 58 -4.24 -15.43 -12.45
C SER A 58 -4.45 -15.00 -11.00
N LEU A 59 -5.53 -14.28 -10.76
CA LEU A 59 -5.94 -13.91 -9.41
C LEU A 59 -6.43 -15.15 -8.63
N ASP A 60 -6.99 -16.17 -9.28
CA ASP A 60 -7.56 -17.32 -8.57
C ASP A 60 -6.51 -18.38 -8.17
N ALA A 61 -5.27 -18.24 -8.66
CA ALA A 61 -4.16 -19.16 -8.36
C ALA A 61 -3.40 -18.83 -7.07
N VAL A 62 -3.84 -17.81 -6.31
CA VAL A 62 -3.24 -17.49 -5.00
C VAL A 62 -3.62 -18.61 -4.01
N PRO A 63 -2.65 -19.34 -3.42
CA PRO A 63 -2.95 -20.48 -2.57
C PRO A 63 -3.86 -20.11 -1.40
N SER A 64 -5.03 -20.74 -1.32
CA SER A 64 -5.93 -20.65 -0.17
C SER A 64 -5.33 -21.44 1.00
N MET A 65 -4.66 -20.77 1.93
CA MET A 65 -3.98 -21.44 3.06
C MET A 65 -4.15 -20.67 4.38
N PRO A 66 -4.06 -21.38 5.52
CA PRO A 66 -5.00 -21.32 6.64
C PRO A 66 -4.81 -20.09 7.53
N VAL A 67 -5.94 -19.53 8.00
CA VAL A 67 -6.18 -18.50 9.05
C VAL A 67 -5.00 -17.62 9.54
N ILE A 68 -3.86 -18.19 9.93
CA ILE A 68 -2.62 -17.45 10.26
C ILE A 68 -2.11 -16.66 9.04
N LYS A 69 -2.14 -17.23 7.82
CA LYS A 69 -1.80 -16.50 6.59
C LYS A 69 -2.80 -15.37 6.32
N VAL A 70 -4.09 -15.58 6.61
CA VAL A 70 -5.14 -14.56 6.49
C VAL A 70 -4.91 -13.41 7.49
N PHE A 71 -4.55 -13.71 8.74
CA PHE A 71 -4.24 -12.71 9.75
C PHE A 71 -3.03 -11.85 9.35
N LEU A 72 -1.94 -12.47 8.88
CA LEU A 72 -0.77 -11.76 8.35
C LEU A 72 -1.13 -10.93 7.12
N LEU A 73 -2.00 -11.45 6.25
CA LEU A 73 -2.48 -10.75 5.07
C LEU A 73 -3.26 -9.48 5.44
N ILE A 74 -4.16 -9.57 6.42
CA ILE A 74 -4.95 -8.44 6.93
C ILE A 74 -4.04 -7.41 7.60
N LEU A 75 -3.15 -7.83 8.50
CA LEU A 75 -2.24 -6.93 9.21
C LEU A 75 -1.31 -6.18 8.23
N GLN A 76 -0.88 -6.88 7.19
CA GLN A 76 -0.08 -6.29 6.13
C GLN A 76 -0.90 -5.40 5.18
N SER A 77 -2.16 -5.73 4.90
CA SER A 77 -3.09 -4.84 4.18
C SER A 77 -3.31 -3.54 4.95
N ILE A 78 -3.45 -3.61 6.27
CA ILE A 78 -3.56 -2.43 7.12
C ILE A 78 -2.26 -1.60 7.08
N GLY A 79 -1.10 -2.24 7.28
CA GLY A 79 0.19 -1.56 7.20
C GLY A 79 0.43 -0.91 5.83
N SER A 80 -0.02 -1.56 4.76
CA SER A 80 0.06 -1.03 3.41
C SER A 80 -0.86 0.16 3.18
N GLY A 81 -2.05 0.16 3.76
CA GLY A 81 -2.92 1.32 3.73
C GLY A 81 -2.28 2.49 4.47
N VAL A 82 -1.66 2.25 5.64
CA VAL A 82 -0.91 3.28 6.36
C VAL A 82 0.22 3.87 5.48
N MET A 83 1.01 3.03 4.83
CA MET A 83 2.06 3.47 3.90
C MET A 83 1.48 4.20 2.68
N GLY A 84 0.36 3.73 2.13
CA GLY A 84 -0.34 4.37 1.01
C GLY A 84 -0.83 5.77 1.35
N GLY A 85 -1.41 5.97 2.53
CA GLY A 85 -1.77 7.30 3.00
C GLY A 85 -0.53 8.19 3.21
N ALA A 86 0.58 7.61 3.70
CA ALA A 86 1.84 8.31 3.91
C ALA A 86 2.53 8.79 2.60
N ILE A 87 2.06 8.39 1.42
CA ILE A 87 2.53 8.91 0.12
C ILE A 87 2.41 10.44 0.05
N LEU A 88 1.42 11.02 0.73
CA LEU A 88 1.23 12.47 0.76
C LEU A 88 2.18 13.19 1.73
N MET A 89 2.87 12.46 2.62
CA MET A 89 3.70 13.03 3.68
C MET A 89 4.93 13.81 3.17
N PRO A 90 5.68 13.32 2.15
CA PRO A 90 6.82 14.07 1.61
C PRO A 90 6.47 15.47 1.11
N ARG A 91 5.21 15.68 0.67
CA ARG A 91 4.74 17.02 0.27
C ARG A 91 4.68 18.00 1.45
N LEU A 92 4.40 17.52 2.66
CA LEU A 92 4.45 18.35 3.88
C LEU A 92 5.88 18.67 4.31
N VAL A 93 6.81 17.74 4.10
CA VAL A 93 8.22 17.89 4.46
C VAL A 93 8.93 18.80 3.48
N MET A 94 8.63 18.67 2.18
CA MET A 94 9.24 19.43 1.08
C MET A 94 8.37 20.62 0.64
N ARG A 95 7.63 21.24 1.56
CA ARG A 95 6.71 22.34 1.23
C ARG A 95 7.40 23.55 0.60
N ASP A 96 8.65 23.81 1.00
CA ASP A 96 9.46 24.96 0.58
C ASP A 96 10.32 24.63 -0.66
N SER A 97 10.11 23.47 -1.29
CA SER A 97 10.86 23.04 -2.48
C SER A 97 10.32 23.69 -3.75
N GLU A 98 11.22 24.06 -4.67
CA GLU A 98 10.88 24.52 -6.02
C GLU A 98 10.35 23.40 -6.94
N MET A 99 10.42 22.13 -6.50
CA MET A 99 9.89 21.00 -7.26
C MET A 99 8.36 21.04 -7.34
N ASN A 100 7.85 20.64 -8.51
CA ASN A 100 6.41 20.55 -8.74
C ASN A 100 5.74 19.64 -7.68
N PRO A 101 4.67 20.10 -7.01
CA PRO A 101 3.90 19.31 -6.03
C PRO A 101 3.58 17.89 -6.46
N ILE A 102 3.06 17.76 -7.69
CA ILE A 102 2.62 16.48 -8.25
C ILE A 102 3.81 15.56 -8.48
N ALA A 103 4.97 16.12 -8.84
CA ALA A 103 6.19 15.33 -9.03
C ALA A 103 6.68 14.73 -7.70
N ILE A 104 6.62 15.49 -6.59
CA ILE A 104 6.98 14.97 -5.25
C ILE A 104 6.06 13.82 -4.86
N THR A 105 4.75 13.98 -5.06
CA THR A 105 3.75 12.95 -4.77
C THR A 105 3.89 11.73 -5.69
N ALA A 106 4.23 11.94 -6.96
CA ALA A 106 4.45 10.86 -7.91
C ALA A 106 5.71 10.04 -7.56
N ILE A 107 6.82 10.71 -7.26
CA ILE A 107 8.08 10.05 -6.89
C ILE A 107 7.89 9.27 -5.59
N SER A 108 7.31 9.88 -4.56
CA SER A 108 7.03 9.19 -3.30
C SER A 108 6.04 8.03 -3.49
N GLY A 109 5.01 8.21 -4.30
CA GLY A 109 4.05 7.16 -4.63
C GLY A 109 4.71 5.94 -5.29
N VAL A 110 5.57 6.16 -6.28
CA VAL A 110 6.33 5.09 -6.93
C VAL A 110 7.28 4.41 -5.95
N LEU A 111 8.07 5.18 -5.18
CA LEU A 111 9.03 4.62 -4.22
C LEU A 111 8.34 3.78 -3.13
N ILE A 112 7.27 4.30 -2.54
CA ILE A 112 6.50 3.58 -1.52
C ILE A 112 5.85 2.33 -2.13
N THR A 113 5.32 2.42 -3.35
CA THR A 113 4.76 1.26 -4.06
C THR A 113 5.80 0.17 -4.30
N VAL A 114 7.01 0.53 -4.76
CA VAL A 114 8.11 -0.42 -4.98
C VAL A 114 8.56 -1.04 -3.65
N LEU A 115 8.74 -0.24 -2.61
CA LEU A 115 9.09 -0.74 -1.28
C LEU A 115 8.03 -1.69 -0.76
N TYR A 116 6.76 -1.31 -0.87
CA TYR A 116 5.64 -2.13 -0.44
C TYR A 116 5.60 -3.48 -1.16
N VAL A 117 5.70 -3.47 -2.49
CA VAL A 117 5.77 -4.68 -3.31
C VAL A 117 6.95 -5.58 -2.88
N LYS A 118 8.13 -5.00 -2.62
CA LYS A 118 9.28 -5.76 -2.12
C LYS A 118 9.04 -6.38 -0.74
N PHE A 119 8.49 -5.62 0.21
CA PHE A 119 8.16 -6.15 1.54
C PHE A 119 7.11 -7.26 1.45
N ARG A 120 6.13 -7.13 0.54
CA ARG A 120 5.13 -8.17 0.28
C ARG A 120 5.78 -9.45 -0.22
N MET A 121 6.68 -9.35 -1.20
CA MET A 121 7.42 -10.50 -1.73
C MET A 121 8.26 -11.20 -0.67
N MET A 122 8.99 -10.44 0.14
CA MET A 122 9.79 -10.98 1.22
C MET A 122 8.93 -11.75 2.23
N LEU A 123 7.75 -11.21 2.57
CA LEU A 123 6.80 -11.88 3.45
C LEU A 123 6.20 -13.14 2.84
N PHE A 124 5.86 -13.13 1.55
CA PHE A 124 5.42 -14.35 0.85
C PHE A 124 6.50 -15.45 0.89
N ILE A 125 7.75 -15.10 0.57
CA ILE A 125 8.87 -16.04 0.62
C ILE A 125 9.09 -16.57 2.04
N MET A 126 9.02 -15.71 3.05
CA MET A 126 9.18 -16.12 4.45
C MET A 126 8.06 -17.07 4.90
N ILE A 127 6.82 -16.81 4.49
CA ILE A 127 5.67 -17.66 4.81
C ILE A 127 5.77 -19.02 4.12
N GLU A 128 6.12 -19.05 2.83
CA GLU A 128 6.34 -20.30 2.09
C GLU A 128 7.51 -21.10 2.68
N GLY A 129 8.62 -20.43 3.00
CA GLY A 129 9.77 -21.05 3.67
C GLY A 129 9.42 -21.61 5.05
N LEU A 130 8.57 -20.93 5.81
CA LEU A 130 8.09 -21.43 7.11
C LEU A 130 7.17 -22.64 6.95
N SER A 131 6.24 -22.64 5.97
CA SER A 131 5.37 -23.79 5.66
C SER A 131 6.19 -25.03 5.31
N ALA A 132 7.19 -24.86 4.43
CA ALA A 132 8.09 -25.93 4.03
C ALA A 132 8.91 -26.49 5.21
N ALA A 133 9.27 -25.65 6.19
CA ALA A 133 10.02 -26.06 7.36
C ALA A 133 9.17 -26.77 8.43
N THR A 134 7.87 -26.45 8.54
CA THR A 134 6.97 -27.01 9.55
C THR A 134 6.12 -28.18 9.05
N GLY A 135 6.14 -28.51 7.76
CA GLY A 135 5.43 -29.67 7.20
C GLY A 135 3.91 -29.55 7.16
N LEU A 136 3.41 -28.30 7.20
CA LEU A 136 1.99 -27.94 7.01
C LEU A 136 1.76 -27.30 5.65
#